data_AF-A0A2V5Z1T9-F1
#
_entry.id   AF-A0A2V5Z1T9-F1
#
_cell.length_a   1.000
_cell.length_b   1.000
_cell.length_c   1.000
_cell.angle_alpha   90.00
_cell.angle_beta   90.00
_cell.angle_gamma   90.00
#
_symmetry.space_group_name_H-M   'P 1'
#
loop_
_entity.id
_entity.type
_entity.pdbx_description
1 polymer ?
#
loop_
_entity_poly.entity_id
_entity_poly.type
_entity_poly.pdbx_seq_one_letter_code
_entity_poly.pdbx_strand_id
1 'polypeptide(L)'
;VEADWRLFCTLVRFDAVYHGHFKCNLRRIIDYPNLQAYLMDLYQQPGIADTVNFDHIKRHYYITHGEINPTRIVPIGPLLDLTEPHRRERLN
;
A
#
# COMPACT_ATOMS: atom_id res chain seq x y z
N VAL A 1 -5.01 -18.55 -1.56
CA VAL A 1 -5.58 -18.03 -0.30
C VAL A 1 -4.50 -17.51 0.64
N GLU A 2 -3.57 -18.33 1.15
CA GLU A 2 -2.48 -17.80 2.02
C GLU A 2 -1.53 -16.85 1.27
N ALA A 3 -1.14 -17.23 0.05
CA ALA A 3 -0.21 -16.45 -0.77
C ALA A 3 -0.72 -15.02 -1.03
N ASP A 4 -2.03 -14.87 -1.23
CA ASP A 4 -2.69 -13.60 -1.52
C ASP A 4 -2.55 -12.62 -0.35
N TRP A 5 -2.81 -13.09 0.88
CA TRP A 5 -2.70 -12.26 2.07
C TRP A 5 -1.25 -11.89 2.42
N ARG A 6 -0.29 -12.77 2.10
CA ARG A 6 1.14 -12.44 2.24
C ARG A 6 1.57 -11.35 1.27
N LEU A 7 1.05 -11.38 0.03
CA LEU A 7 1.30 -10.34 -0.96
C LEU A 7 0.59 -9.02 -0.61
N PHE A 8 -0.66 -9.08 -0.16
CA PHE A 8 -1.46 -7.92 0.26
C PHE A 8 -0.71 -7.01 1.25
N CYS A 9 -0.14 -7.60 2.30
CA CYS A 9 0.62 -6.87 3.31
C CYS A 9 1.78 -6.06 2.71
N THR A 10 2.38 -6.55 1.63
CA THR A 10 3.43 -5.83 0.89
C THR A 10 2.83 -4.74 0.00
N LEU A 11 1.82 -5.07 -0.81
CA LEU A 11 1.20 -4.16 -1.77
C LEU A 11 0.60 -2.92 -1.09
N VAL A 12 -0.14 -3.10 0.02
CA VAL A 12 -0.81 -2.00 0.72
C VAL A 12 0.16 -0.97 1.29
N ARG A 13 1.43 -1.35 1.52
CA ARG A 13 2.48 -0.46 2.03
C ARG A 13 3.34 0.15 0.92
N PHE A 14 3.24 -0.36 -0.31
CA PHE A 14 4.22 -0.09 -1.35
C PHE A 14 4.22 1.37 -1.77
N ASP A 15 3.07 1.91 -2.19
CA ASP A 15 2.98 3.30 -2.67
C ASP A 15 3.17 4.30 -1.52
N ALA A 16 2.66 3.97 -0.34
CA ALA A 16 2.73 4.81 0.86
C ALA A 16 4.13 4.91 1.47
N VAL A 17 4.96 3.87 1.28
CA VAL A 17 6.26 3.76 1.94
C VAL A 17 7.35 3.28 0.98
N TYR A 18 7.26 2.04 0.47
CA TYR A 18 8.41 1.38 -0.17
C TYR A 18 8.89 2.10 -1.43
N HIS A 19 7.97 2.63 -2.22
CA HIS A 19 8.28 3.39 -3.42
C HIS A 19 9.18 4.60 -3.09
N GLY A 20 8.86 5.36 -2.04
CA GLY A 20 9.64 6.52 -1.62
C GLY A 20 10.80 6.17 -0.68
N HIS A 21 10.46 5.67 0.52
CA HIS A 21 11.39 5.42 1.62
C HIS A 21 12.50 4.42 1.25
N PHE A 22 12.13 3.33 0.58
CA PHE A 22 13.07 2.28 0.16
C PHE A 22 13.56 2.45 -1.28
N LYS A 23 13.13 3.50 -1.98
CA LYS A 23 13.56 3.81 -3.35
C LYS A 23 13.23 2.70 -4.36
N CYS A 24 12.18 1.91 -4.10
CA CYS A 24 11.62 0.95 -5.06
C CYS A 24 10.78 1.69 -6.10
N ASN A 25 11.39 2.61 -6.85
CA ASN A 25 10.70 3.73 -7.47
C ASN A 25 10.61 3.70 -9.01
N LEU A 26 10.76 2.53 -9.63
CA LEU A 26 10.58 2.43 -11.09
C LEU A 26 9.12 2.71 -11.49
N ARG A 27 8.17 2.15 -10.73
CA ARG A 27 6.71 2.33 -10.89
C ARG A 27 6.01 2.10 -9.55
N ARG A 28 4.87 2.75 -9.34
CA ARG A 28 3.97 2.53 -8.20
C ARG A 28 3.00 1.39 -8.48
N ILE A 29 2.34 0.85 -7.46
CA ILE A 29 1.27 -0.13 -7.61
C ILE A 29 0.09 0.45 -8.41
N ILE A 30 -0.27 1.71 -8.18
CA ILE A 30 -1.33 2.38 -8.95
C ILE A 30 -1.05 2.42 -10.47
N ASP A 31 0.22 2.33 -10.88
CA ASP A 31 0.62 2.32 -12.29
C ASP A 31 0.48 0.93 -12.95
N TYR A 32 0.13 -0.12 -12.18
CA TYR A 32 -0.14 -1.48 -12.65
C TYR A 32 -1.62 -1.83 -12.49
N PRO A 33 -2.45 -1.74 -13.54
CA PRO A 33 -3.90 -1.88 -13.43
C PRO A 33 -4.36 -3.17 -12.75
N ASN A 34 -3.72 -4.30 -13.06
CA ASN A 34 -4.07 -5.60 -12.48
C ASN A 34 -3.67 -5.71 -11.01
N LEU A 35 -2.52 -5.15 -10.60
CA LEU A 35 -2.07 -5.17 -9.21
C LEU A 35 -2.85 -4.18 -8.36
N GLN A 36 -3.13 -2.99 -8.88
CA GLN A 36 -3.98 -2.01 -8.21
C GLN A 36 -5.38 -2.55 -7.98
N ALA A 37 -6.00 -3.12 -9.02
CA ALA A 37 -7.31 -3.75 -8.89
C ALA A 37 -7.28 -4.92 -7.90
N TYR A 38 -6.22 -5.73 -7.89
CA TYR A 38 -6.06 -6.84 -6.96
C TYR A 38 -5.88 -6.38 -5.51
N LEU A 39 -5.10 -5.33 -5.27
CA LEU A 39 -4.97 -4.71 -3.96
C LEU A 39 -6.33 -4.20 -3.46
N MET A 40 -7.09 -3.51 -4.30
CA MET A 40 -8.42 -2.98 -3.96
C MET A 40 -9.44 -4.09 -3.67
N ASP A 41 -9.45 -5.16 -4.46
CA ASP A 41 -10.29 -6.36 -4.26
C ASP A 41 -10.06 -7.00 -2.89
N LEU A 42 -8.80 -7.18 -2.48
CA LEU A 42 -8.47 -7.68 -1.15
C LEU A 42 -8.79 -6.66 -0.04
N TYR A 43 -8.52 -5.38 -0.27
CA TYR A 43 -8.79 -4.30 0.69
C TYR A 43 -10.30 -4.17 1.00
N GLN A 44 -11.15 -4.40 0.01
CA GLN A 44 -12.61 -4.28 0.10
C GLN A 44 -13.30 -5.54 0.64
N GLN A 45 -12.56 -6.61 0.94
CA GLN A 45 -13.13 -7.76 1.65
C GLN A 45 -13.63 -7.33 3.05
N PRO A 46 -14.75 -7.91 3.54
CA PRO A 46 -15.33 -7.52 4.82
C PRO A 46 -14.33 -7.51 5.98
N GLY A 47 -14.20 -6.36 6.65
CA GLY A 47 -13.32 -6.18 7.81
C GLY A 47 -11.83 -5.97 7.51
N ILE A 48 -11.38 -6.06 6.25
CA ILE A 48 -9.95 -5.91 5.93
C ILE A 48 -9.50 -4.45 6.02
N ALA A 49 -10.31 -3.51 5.54
CA ALA A 49 -9.99 -2.08 5.62
C ALA A 49 -9.68 -1.62 7.06
N ASP A 50 -10.40 -2.17 8.05
CA ASP A 50 -10.21 -1.86 9.48
C ASP A 50 -8.86 -2.31 10.03
N THR A 51 -8.18 -3.25 9.35
CA THR A 51 -6.85 -3.73 9.72
C THR A 51 -5.72 -2.83 9.20
N VAL A 52 -6.02 -1.86 8.34
CA VAL A 52 -5.04 -1.01 7.66
C VAL A 52 -5.08 0.40 8.23
N ASN A 53 -4.03 0.79 8.94
CA ASN A 53 -3.85 2.16 9.41
C ASN A 53 -2.63 2.80 8.74
N PHE A 54 -2.88 3.66 7.74
CA PHE A 54 -1.83 4.32 6.96
C PHE A 54 -0.99 5.30 7.78
N ASP A 55 -1.57 5.98 8.78
CA ASP A 55 -0.79 6.86 9.66
C ASP A 55 0.22 6.04 10.46
N HIS A 56 -0.22 4.95 11.09
CA HIS A 56 0.67 4.07 11.85
C HIS A 56 1.76 3.46 10.95
N ILE A 57 1.40 2.98 9.76
CA ILE A 57 2.35 2.45 8.77
C ILE A 57 3.40 3.52 8.44
N LYS A 58 2.99 4.71 8.00
CA LYS A 58 3.93 5.75 7.54
C LYS A 58 4.81 6.24 8.69
N ARG A 59 4.23 6.52 9.86
CA ARG A 59 4.99 6.95 11.04
C ARG A 59 6.04 5.92 11.44
N HIS A 60 5.70 4.64 11.47
CA HIS A 60 6.66 3.58 11.80
C HIS A 60 7.89 3.63 10.88
N TYR A 61 7.70 3.63 9.56
CA TYR A 61 8.82 3.60 8.62
C TYR A 61 9.62 4.91 8.59
N TYR A 62 8.95 6.05 8.50
CA TYR A 62 9.62 7.33 8.29
C TYR A 62 10.25 7.91 9.56
N ILE A 63 9.77 7.53 10.76
CA ILE A 63 10.32 8.03 12.04
C ILE A 63 11.38 7.07 12.60
N THR A 64 11.15 5.76 12.53
CA THR A 64 12.02 4.76 13.19
C THR A 64 13.33 4.54 12.42
N HIS A 65 13.30 4.58 11.08
CA HIS A 65 14.49 4.33 10.26
C HIS A 65 15.37 5.58 10.12
N GLY A 66 15.96 6.04 11.22
CA GLY A 66 16.79 7.25 11.26
C GLY A 66 18.01 7.23 10.34
N GLU A 67 18.54 6.05 10.01
CA GLU A 67 19.64 5.90 9.06
C GLU A 67 19.21 6.17 7.61
N ILE A 68 17.96 5.82 7.26
CA ILE A 68 17.40 6.02 5.92
C ILE A 68 16.78 7.41 5.79
N ASN A 69 16.08 7.87 6.84
CA ASN A 69 15.44 9.18 6.91
C ASN A 69 15.85 9.95 8.18
N PRO A 70 17.05 10.58 8.19
CA PRO A 70 17.53 11.34 9.34
C PRO A 70 16.61 12.48 9.77
N THR A 71 15.88 13.06 8.81
CA THR A 71 14.97 14.19 9.06
C THR A 71 13.69 13.80 9.81
N ARG A 72 13.36 12.50 9.83
CA ARG A 72 12.10 11.95 10.36
C ARG A 72 10.82 12.59 9.78
N ILE A 73 10.94 13.26 8.63
CA ILE A 73 9.79 13.83 7.93
C ILE A 73 8.94 12.68 7.38
N VAL A 74 7.64 12.72 7.67
CA VAL A 74 6.64 11.80 7.11
C VAL A 74 5.99 12.50 5.90
N PRO A 75 6.14 11.97 4.67
CA PRO A 75 5.52 12.57 3.48
C PRO A 75 3.99 12.63 3.61
N ILE A 76 3.35 13.64 3.03
CA ILE A 76 1.89 13.76 3.04
C ILE A 76 1.26 12.74 2.08
N GLY A 77 1.83 12.56 0.88
CA GLY A 77 1.33 11.64 -0.12
C GLY A 77 1.62 10.16 0.15
N PRO A 78 1.29 9.27 -0.81
CA PRO A 78 0.47 9.55 -1.99
C PRO A 78 -1.02 9.71 -1.64
N LEU A 79 -1.80 10.29 -2.56
CA LEU A 79 -3.26 10.22 -2.51
C LEU A 79 -3.68 8.79 -2.89
N LEU A 80 -4.30 8.08 -1.96
CA LEU A 80 -4.76 6.70 -2.15
C LEU A 80 -6.26 6.65 -1.90
N ASP A 81 -6.99 6.16 -2.89
CA ASP A 81 -8.35 5.70 -2.72
C ASP A 81 -8.39 4.21 -3.09
N LEU A 82 -8.52 3.36 -2.08
CA LEU A 82 -8.63 1.92 -2.24
C LEU A 82 -10.08 1.42 -2.19
N THR A 83 -11.04 2.35 -2.11
CA THR A 83 -12.48 2.06 -2.03
C THR A 83 -13.20 2.16 -3.38
N GLU A 84 -12.51 2.67 -4.40
CA GLU A 84 -13.00 2.70 -5.78
C GLU A 84 -13.29 1.29 -6.33
N PRO A 85 -14.31 1.12 -7.21
CA PRO A 85 -14.64 -0.17 -7.79
C PRO A 85 -13.47 -0.81 -8.55
N HIS A 86 -13.06 -2.02 -8.15
CA HIS A 86 -11.88 -2.69 -8.70
C HIS A 86 -12.13 -3.48 -9.99
N ARG A 87 -13.39 -3.78 -10.35
CA ARG A 87 -13.77 -4.42 -11.62
C ARG A 87 -13.07 -5.77 -11.87
N ARG A 88 -12.84 -6.54 -10.82
CA ARG A 88 -12.21 -7.88 -10.88
C ARG A 88 -13.23 -9.01 -10.87
N GLU A 89 -14.46 -8.72 -10.50
CA GLU A 89 -15.61 -9.63 -10.56
C GLU A 89 -15.83 -10.24 -11.95
N ARG A 90 -15.38 -9.56 -13.01
CA ARG A 90 -15.41 -10.03 -14.41
C ARG A 90 -14.40 -11.13 -14.76
N LEU A 91 -13.46 -11.44 -13.87
CA LEU A 91 -12.41 -12.43 -14.09
C LEU A 91 -12.79 -13.81 -13.54
N ASN A 92 -13.97 -13.92 -12.93
CA ASN A 92 -14.52 -15.14 -12.33
C ASN A 92 -15.53 -15.82 -13.25
#